data_AF-A0A1Y3D399-F1
#
_entry.id   AF-A0A1Y3D399-F1
#
_cell.length_a   1.000
_cell.length_b   1.000
_cell.length_c   1.000
_cell.angle_alpha   90.00
_cell.angle_beta   90.00
_cell.angle_gamma   90.00
#
_symmetry.space_group_name_H-M   'P 1'
#
loop_
_entity.id
_entity.type
_entity.pdbx_description
1 polymer ?
#
loop_
_entity_poly.entity_id
_entity_poly.type
_entity_poly.pdbx_seq_one_letter_code
_entity_poly.pdbx_strand_id
1 'polypeptide(L)'
;MNTGKMKALILKSYETGTLHLENINIPKLVNGHVLVKIAVSGTNPIDNKIRTGQAPYAMPELPAIIGTDMAGTIIAVADDVDHFAVGNEVYGLVGGVRGLPGTLAEYVLADVRLIALKPKNLTMREAAAIPLTFLTAWEGLIDKANIQPEQTVLVQGGAGGVGHMAVQIAVAHGAKVYAIASQAKKEIIESYGAIFSDYNQQTIHECVTEFTAGKGFDVIYNTNGGKQLEQVLEATVPYGHIISSNAFSEINLAPSSLRNVTISGVFILWPMLENNRRQHHGDILKIATQLAEENKLKPLVDPREFDITQTVEAHHYLAEGKALGKIVINIPHDANVK
;
A
#
# COMPACT_ATOMS: atom_id res chain seq x y z
N MET A 1 -18.22 -30.08 -2.53
CA MET A 1 -18.51 -28.64 -2.72
C MET A 1 -18.61 -28.01 -1.36
N ASN A 2 -17.79 -27.00 -1.04
CA ASN A 2 -17.83 -26.35 0.27
C ASN A 2 -19.13 -25.54 0.37
N THR A 3 -20.08 -25.98 1.20
CA THR A 3 -21.39 -25.33 1.42
C THR A 3 -21.38 -24.40 2.63
N GLY A 4 -20.19 -24.05 3.13
CA GLY A 4 -20.02 -23.20 4.29
C GLY A 4 -20.48 -21.77 4.02
N LYS A 5 -20.98 -21.12 5.08
CA LYS A 5 -21.23 -19.69 5.13
C LYS A 5 -20.03 -18.97 5.75
N MET A 6 -19.87 -17.71 5.41
CA MET A 6 -18.90 -16.81 6.01
C MET A 6 -19.49 -15.43 6.25
N LYS A 7 -18.97 -14.72 7.24
CA LYS A 7 -19.27 -13.30 7.49
C LYS A 7 -18.43 -12.42 6.55
N ALA A 8 -19.08 -11.43 5.94
CA ALA A 8 -18.43 -10.42 5.11
C ALA A 8 -19.14 -9.06 5.24
N LEU A 9 -18.40 -7.97 5.08
CA LEU A 9 -18.98 -6.65 4.91
C LEU A 9 -19.35 -6.38 3.46
N ILE A 10 -20.63 -6.11 3.23
CA ILE A 10 -21.20 -5.87 1.91
C ILE A 10 -21.52 -4.39 1.75
N LEU A 11 -20.90 -3.76 0.76
CA LEU A 11 -21.28 -2.45 0.25
C LEU A 11 -22.48 -2.63 -0.69
N LYS A 12 -23.57 -1.88 -0.44
CA LYS A 12 -24.81 -1.97 -1.25
C LYS A 12 -25.15 -0.71 -2.03
N SER A 13 -24.63 0.44 -1.60
CA SER A 13 -24.88 1.73 -2.23
C SER A 13 -23.63 2.61 -2.11
N TYR A 14 -23.25 3.26 -3.20
CA TYR A 14 -22.20 4.27 -3.20
C TYR A 14 -22.69 5.60 -2.61
N GLU A 15 -24.00 5.86 -2.69
CA GLU A 15 -24.60 7.07 -2.12
C GLU A 15 -24.50 7.09 -0.59
N THR A 16 -24.79 5.96 0.07
CA THR A 16 -24.69 5.86 1.53
C THR A 16 -23.30 5.47 2.01
N GLY A 17 -22.57 4.69 1.22
CA GLY A 17 -21.27 4.14 1.60
C GLY A 17 -21.32 3.24 2.84
N THR A 18 -22.50 2.69 3.15
CA THR A 18 -22.73 1.84 4.32
C THR A 18 -22.30 0.40 4.05
N LEU A 19 -21.66 -0.20 5.05
CA LEU A 19 -21.22 -1.59 5.01
C LEU A 19 -22.13 -2.44 5.90
N HIS A 20 -22.63 -3.54 5.36
CA HIS A 20 -23.56 -4.45 6.04
C HIS A 20 -22.87 -5.78 6.31
N LEU A 21 -22.82 -6.21 7.58
CA LEU A 21 -22.27 -7.52 7.93
C LEU A 21 -23.30 -8.61 7.59
N GLU A 22 -22.93 -9.52 6.69
CA GLU A 22 -23.83 -10.56 6.18
C GLU A 22 -23.18 -11.94 6.14
N ASN A 23 -24.02 -12.98 6.22
CA ASN A 23 -23.61 -14.37 6.02
C ASN A 23 -23.78 -14.77 4.55
N ILE A 24 -22.68 -14.88 3.83
CA ILE A 24 -22.64 -15.26 2.41
C ILE A 24 -21.97 -16.62 2.23
N ASN A 25 -22.03 -17.20 1.03
CA ASN A 25 -21.34 -18.48 0.77
C ASN A 25 -19.83 -18.26 0.71
N ILE A 26 -19.05 -19.21 1.25
CA ILE A 26 -17.61 -19.26 1.02
C ILE A 26 -17.36 -19.41 -0.49
N PRO A 27 -16.43 -18.64 -1.09
CA PRO A 27 -16.14 -18.74 -2.51
C PRO A 27 -15.62 -20.13 -2.87
N LYS A 28 -16.00 -20.61 -4.05
CA LYS A 28 -15.50 -21.89 -4.57
C LYS A 28 -14.05 -21.70 -5.03
N LEU A 29 -13.22 -22.69 -4.73
CA LEU A 29 -11.86 -22.76 -5.24
C LEU A 29 -11.87 -22.89 -6.77
N VAL A 30 -10.97 -22.19 -7.44
CA VAL A 30 -10.80 -22.20 -8.90
C VAL A 30 -9.31 -22.26 -9.24
N ASN A 31 -9.00 -22.63 -10.48
CA ASN A 31 -7.62 -22.76 -10.97
C ASN A 31 -6.79 -21.49 -10.75
N GLY A 32 -5.51 -21.66 -10.40
CA GLY A 32 -4.57 -20.57 -10.12
C GLY A 32 -4.88 -19.78 -8.86
N HIS A 33 -5.77 -20.27 -7.99
CA HIS A 33 -6.15 -19.60 -6.75
C HIS A 33 -5.97 -20.49 -5.52
N VAL A 34 -5.90 -19.82 -4.38
CA VAL A 34 -5.96 -20.44 -3.05
C VAL A 34 -7.13 -19.83 -2.27
N LEU A 35 -7.72 -20.61 -1.38
CA LEU A 35 -8.70 -20.11 -0.42
C LEU A 35 -7.96 -19.74 0.86
N VAL A 36 -8.02 -18.47 1.25
CA VAL A 36 -7.32 -17.95 2.43
C VAL A 36 -8.32 -17.57 3.51
N LYS A 37 -8.10 -18.07 4.73
CA LYS A 37 -8.75 -17.62 5.95
C LYS A 37 -8.06 -16.33 6.41
N ILE A 38 -8.72 -15.19 6.22
CA ILE A 38 -8.13 -13.87 6.46
C ILE A 38 -8.05 -13.62 7.96
N ALA A 39 -6.87 -13.34 8.50
CA ALA A 39 -6.73 -12.92 9.89
C ALA A 39 -6.91 -11.39 10.02
N VAL A 40 -6.35 -10.65 9.07
CA VAL A 40 -6.30 -9.19 9.10
C VAL A 40 -6.47 -8.63 7.69
N SER A 41 -7.32 -7.62 7.53
CA SER A 41 -7.41 -6.80 6.33
C SER A 41 -6.65 -5.49 6.54
N GLY A 42 -5.80 -5.09 5.61
CA GLY A 42 -5.22 -3.75 5.62
C GLY A 42 -6.23 -2.70 5.14
N THR A 43 -6.05 -1.44 5.56
CA THR A 43 -6.83 -0.31 5.03
C THR A 43 -5.94 0.68 4.29
N ASN A 44 -6.50 1.27 3.25
CA ASN A 44 -5.86 2.22 2.37
C ASN A 44 -6.81 3.39 2.05
N PRO A 45 -6.28 4.57 1.68
CA PRO A 45 -7.12 5.68 1.24
C PRO A 45 -8.05 5.31 0.07
N ILE A 46 -7.62 4.38 -0.80
CA ILE A 46 -8.45 3.90 -1.91
C ILE A 46 -9.70 3.14 -1.42
N ASP A 47 -9.62 2.37 -0.33
CA ASP A 47 -10.77 1.60 0.16
C ASP A 47 -11.91 2.54 0.59
N ASN A 48 -11.55 3.66 1.24
CA ASN A 48 -12.52 4.71 1.57
C ASN A 48 -13.07 5.40 0.31
N LYS A 49 -12.20 5.73 -0.67
CA LYS A 49 -12.65 6.34 -1.94
C LYS A 49 -13.60 5.41 -2.73
N ILE A 50 -13.35 4.10 -2.74
CA ILE A 50 -14.26 3.11 -3.35
C ILE A 50 -15.58 3.09 -2.59
N ARG A 51 -15.53 3.01 -1.25
CA ARG A 51 -16.73 2.99 -0.40
C ARG A 51 -17.63 4.21 -0.64
N THR A 52 -17.05 5.39 -0.83
CA THR A 52 -17.78 6.66 -0.99
C THR A 52 -18.02 7.06 -2.46
N GLY A 53 -17.77 6.17 -3.42
CA GLY A 53 -18.04 6.45 -4.84
C GLY A 53 -17.06 7.44 -5.51
N GLN A 54 -15.91 7.71 -4.88
CA GLN A 54 -14.90 8.69 -5.32
C GLN A 54 -13.78 8.07 -6.17
N ALA A 55 -13.87 6.78 -6.51
CA ALA A 55 -12.89 6.06 -7.33
C ALA A 55 -13.54 5.24 -8.48
N PRO A 56 -14.20 5.89 -9.45
CA PRO A 56 -14.92 5.20 -10.53
C PRO A 56 -14.04 4.28 -11.39
N TYR A 57 -12.74 4.55 -11.43
CA TYR A 57 -11.75 3.72 -12.11
C TYR A 57 -11.49 2.36 -11.43
N ALA A 58 -11.85 2.19 -10.15
CA ALA A 58 -11.59 0.97 -9.38
C ALA A 58 -12.85 0.34 -8.75
N MET A 59 -13.96 1.08 -8.71
CA MET A 59 -15.22 0.64 -8.11
C MET A 59 -15.76 -0.67 -8.69
N PRO A 60 -16.13 -1.67 -7.85
CA PRO A 60 -16.79 -2.90 -8.29
C PRO A 60 -18.27 -2.67 -8.71
N GLU A 61 -18.94 -3.72 -9.20
CA GLU A 61 -20.40 -3.71 -9.29
C GLU A 61 -20.99 -4.05 -7.92
N LEU A 62 -22.07 -3.36 -7.53
CA LEU A 62 -22.73 -3.60 -6.24
C LEU A 62 -23.82 -4.69 -6.35
N PRO A 63 -24.04 -5.50 -5.30
CA PRO A 63 -23.37 -5.48 -4.00
C PRO A 63 -21.96 -6.09 -4.05
N ALA A 64 -21.02 -5.54 -3.26
CA ALA A 64 -19.62 -5.98 -3.27
C ALA A 64 -18.97 -6.03 -1.89
N ILE A 65 -17.97 -6.91 -1.75
CA ILE A 65 -17.00 -6.88 -0.65
C ILE A 65 -15.85 -5.98 -1.10
N ILE A 66 -15.47 -5.00 -0.27
CA ILE A 66 -14.32 -4.11 -0.51
C ILE A 66 -13.15 -4.46 0.42
N GLY A 67 -12.05 -3.71 0.33
CA GLY A 67 -10.81 -3.98 1.05
C GLY A 67 -9.79 -4.65 0.14
N THR A 68 -8.58 -4.12 0.13
CA THR A 68 -7.55 -4.42 -0.87
C THR A 68 -6.45 -5.33 -0.35
N ASP A 69 -5.94 -5.05 0.85
CA ASP A 69 -4.82 -5.75 1.47
C ASP A 69 -5.30 -6.82 2.46
N MET A 70 -4.58 -7.94 2.56
CA MET A 70 -4.80 -8.92 3.62
C MET A 70 -3.54 -9.65 4.06
N ALA A 71 -3.62 -10.26 5.25
CA ALA A 71 -2.79 -11.39 5.68
C ALA A 71 -3.67 -12.48 6.30
N GLY A 72 -3.31 -13.74 6.09
CA GLY A 72 -4.09 -14.89 6.56
C GLY A 72 -3.42 -16.22 6.29
N THR A 73 -4.18 -17.31 6.45
CA THR A 73 -3.68 -18.68 6.30
C THR A 73 -4.41 -19.41 5.19
N ILE A 74 -3.67 -20.07 4.31
CA ILE A 74 -4.24 -20.90 3.24
C ILE A 74 -4.96 -22.10 3.85
N ILE A 75 -6.23 -22.30 3.47
CA ILE A 75 -7.05 -23.45 3.90
C ILE A 75 -7.40 -24.40 2.75
N ALA A 76 -7.24 -23.98 1.50
CA ALA A 76 -7.34 -24.85 0.33
C ALA A 76 -6.49 -24.32 -0.83
N VAL A 77 -5.96 -25.21 -1.65
CA VAL A 77 -5.08 -24.91 -2.79
C VAL A 77 -5.64 -25.60 -4.03
N ALA A 78 -5.75 -24.89 -5.14
CA ALA A 78 -6.20 -25.47 -6.40
C ALA A 78 -5.17 -26.46 -6.95
N ASP A 79 -5.63 -27.49 -7.69
CA ASP A 79 -4.78 -28.60 -8.14
C ASP A 79 -3.63 -28.16 -9.07
N ASP A 80 -3.77 -27.01 -9.74
CA ASP A 80 -2.77 -26.44 -10.65
C ASP A 80 -1.77 -25.50 -9.96
N VAL A 81 -1.84 -25.36 -8.62
CA VAL A 81 -0.93 -24.53 -7.82
C VAL A 81 0.06 -25.44 -7.09
N ASP A 82 1.35 -25.26 -7.37
CA ASP A 82 2.44 -26.13 -6.89
C ASP A 82 3.35 -25.51 -5.81
N HIS A 83 3.36 -24.19 -5.69
CA HIS A 83 4.28 -23.43 -4.83
C HIS A 83 3.65 -22.90 -3.53
N PHE A 84 2.42 -23.28 -3.23
CA PHE A 84 1.72 -22.98 -1.99
C PHE A 84 1.08 -24.23 -1.39
N ALA A 85 0.98 -24.27 -0.06
CA ALA A 85 0.37 -25.36 0.68
C ALA A 85 -0.63 -24.87 1.72
N VAL A 86 -1.59 -25.73 2.07
CA VAL A 86 -2.48 -25.52 3.22
C VAL A 86 -1.64 -25.31 4.49
N GLY A 87 -2.02 -24.33 5.30
CA GLY A 87 -1.30 -23.91 6.49
C GLY A 87 -0.22 -22.85 6.25
N ASN A 88 0.11 -22.52 4.99
CA ASN A 88 0.98 -21.37 4.73
C ASN A 88 0.31 -20.07 5.18
N GLU A 89 1.06 -19.25 5.91
CA GLU A 89 0.72 -17.86 6.17
C GLU A 89 1.12 -17.01 4.97
N VAL A 90 0.19 -16.21 4.45
CA VAL A 90 0.36 -15.40 3.25
C VAL A 90 -0.19 -14.00 3.45
N TYR A 91 0.25 -13.07 2.61
CA TYR A 91 -0.21 -11.69 2.57
C TYR A 91 -0.17 -11.15 1.14
N GLY A 92 -0.98 -10.14 0.83
CA GLY A 92 -1.00 -9.54 -0.50
C GLY A 92 -2.09 -8.50 -0.73
N LEU A 93 -2.02 -7.88 -1.91
CA LEU A 93 -2.98 -6.94 -2.47
C LEU A 93 -3.87 -7.73 -3.45
N VAL A 94 -5.03 -8.21 -2.98
CA VAL A 94 -5.71 -9.36 -3.61
C VAL A 94 -7.11 -9.07 -4.14
N GLY A 95 -7.73 -7.93 -3.80
CA GLY A 95 -9.11 -7.68 -4.23
C GLY A 95 -9.65 -6.29 -3.93
N GLY A 96 -10.97 -6.20 -3.81
CA GLY A 96 -11.69 -4.99 -3.39
C GLY A 96 -11.93 -3.98 -4.50
N VAL A 97 -11.67 -4.38 -5.75
CA VAL A 97 -11.81 -3.59 -6.97
C VAL A 97 -12.53 -4.41 -8.03
N ARG A 98 -13.03 -3.77 -9.09
CA ARG A 98 -13.70 -4.38 -10.27
C ARG A 98 -13.54 -5.89 -10.43
N GLY A 99 -14.65 -6.63 -10.24
CA GLY A 99 -14.70 -8.08 -10.49
C GLY A 99 -13.88 -8.94 -9.53
N LEU A 100 -13.13 -8.35 -8.59
CA LEU A 100 -12.32 -9.04 -7.60
C LEU A 100 -12.88 -8.76 -6.19
N PRO A 101 -13.52 -9.75 -5.54
CA PRO A 101 -14.02 -9.60 -4.17
C PRO A 101 -12.93 -9.15 -3.19
N GLY A 102 -13.27 -8.26 -2.27
CA GLY A 102 -12.35 -7.69 -1.29
C GLY A 102 -12.09 -8.54 -0.05
N THR A 103 -11.32 -7.94 0.86
CA THR A 103 -10.71 -8.59 2.03
C THR A 103 -11.45 -8.34 3.34
N LEU A 104 -12.54 -7.56 3.34
CA LEU A 104 -13.42 -7.40 4.50
C LEU A 104 -14.39 -8.60 4.63
N ALA A 105 -13.81 -9.80 4.70
CA ALA A 105 -14.53 -11.07 4.82
C ALA A 105 -13.67 -12.10 5.56
N GLU A 106 -14.28 -13.12 6.14
CA GLU A 106 -13.56 -14.22 6.80
C GLU A 106 -12.68 -15.01 5.82
N TYR A 107 -13.11 -15.16 4.55
CA TYR A 107 -12.35 -15.87 3.53
C TYR A 107 -12.29 -15.09 2.21
N VAL A 108 -11.18 -15.24 1.50
CA VAL A 108 -11.00 -14.70 0.14
C VAL A 108 -10.41 -15.76 -0.77
N LEU A 109 -10.85 -15.74 -2.02
CA LEU A 109 -10.23 -16.48 -3.10
C LEU A 109 -9.10 -15.62 -3.68
N ALA A 110 -7.86 -15.95 -3.36
CA ALA A 110 -6.70 -15.16 -3.75
C ALA A 110 -6.01 -15.77 -4.97
N ASP A 111 -5.77 -14.96 -5.99
CA ASP A 111 -4.92 -15.30 -7.14
C ASP A 111 -3.48 -15.46 -6.63
N VAL A 112 -2.85 -16.61 -6.89
CA VAL A 112 -1.51 -16.93 -6.34
C VAL A 112 -0.44 -15.96 -6.81
N ARG A 113 -0.69 -15.26 -7.91
CA ARG A 113 0.20 -14.25 -8.48
C ARG A 113 0.22 -12.95 -7.66
N LEU A 114 -0.76 -12.72 -6.80
CA LEU A 114 -0.95 -11.48 -6.02
C LEU A 114 -0.52 -11.62 -4.54
N ILE A 115 0.01 -12.77 -4.14
CA ILE A 115 0.38 -13.06 -2.75
C ILE A 115 1.83 -13.54 -2.65
N ALA A 116 2.38 -13.43 -1.44
CA ALA A 116 3.63 -14.08 -1.05
C ALA A 116 3.49 -14.73 0.33
N LEU A 117 4.44 -15.59 0.68
CA LEU A 117 4.56 -16.11 2.04
C LEU A 117 4.83 -14.96 3.01
N LYS A 118 4.13 -14.94 4.13
CA LYS A 118 4.30 -13.93 5.17
C LYS A 118 5.72 -14.00 5.77
N PRO A 119 6.39 -12.86 6.07
CA PRO A 119 7.62 -12.85 6.85
C PRO A 119 7.43 -13.59 8.17
N LYS A 120 8.38 -14.48 8.52
CA LYS A 120 8.28 -15.27 9.75
C LYS A 120 8.45 -14.43 11.01
N ASN A 121 9.17 -13.31 10.92
CA ASN A 121 9.45 -12.40 12.02
C ASN A 121 8.39 -11.30 12.21
N LEU A 122 7.35 -11.25 11.39
CA LEU A 122 6.24 -10.31 11.52
C LEU A 122 4.96 -10.99 12.00
N THR A 123 4.12 -10.24 12.68
CA THR A 123 2.73 -10.62 13.00
C THR A 123 1.83 -10.53 11.77
N MET A 124 0.62 -11.11 11.83
CA MET A 124 -0.40 -10.93 10.78
C MET A 124 -0.79 -9.46 10.60
N ARG A 125 -0.83 -8.69 11.70
CA ARG A 125 -1.14 -7.25 11.67
C ARG A 125 -0.09 -6.47 10.91
N GLU A 126 1.19 -6.74 11.21
CA GLU A 126 2.31 -6.13 10.50
C GLU A 126 2.35 -6.54 9.02
N ALA A 127 2.12 -7.82 8.73
CA ALA A 127 2.10 -8.30 7.35
C ALA A 127 0.99 -7.67 6.50
N ALA A 128 -0.23 -7.57 7.03
CA ALA A 128 -1.37 -6.95 6.33
C ALA A 128 -1.18 -5.44 6.07
N ALA A 129 -0.26 -4.80 6.78
CA ALA A 129 0.06 -3.38 6.59
C ALA A 129 1.02 -3.12 5.42
N ILE A 130 1.61 -4.16 4.82
CA ILE A 130 2.65 -4.02 3.79
C ILE A 130 2.13 -3.86 2.36
N PRO A 131 1.18 -4.69 1.85
CA PRO A 131 1.09 -4.98 0.42
C PRO A 131 0.96 -3.76 -0.49
N LEU A 132 -0.15 -3.00 -0.42
CA LEU A 132 -0.35 -1.84 -1.29
C LEU A 132 0.80 -0.84 -1.17
N THR A 133 1.21 -0.54 0.06
CA THR A 133 2.18 0.53 0.31
C THR A 133 3.58 0.19 -0.19
N PHE A 134 4.02 -1.06 0.01
CA PHE A 134 5.33 -1.51 -0.45
C PHE A 134 5.34 -1.65 -1.97
N LEU A 135 4.30 -2.25 -2.55
CA LEU A 135 4.15 -2.37 -4.00
C LEU A 135 4.19 -0.99 -4.69
N THR A 136 3.45 -0.01 -4.14
CA THR A 136 3.43 1.37 -4.65
C THR A 136 4.81 2.03 -4.57
N ALA A 137 5.49 1.88 -3.43
CA ALA A 137 6.83 2.44 -3.25
C ALA A 137 7.87 1.79 -4.18
N TRP A 138 7.81 0.46 -4.33
CA TRP A 138 8.71 -0.33 -5.17
C TRP A 138 8.55 0.02 -6.65
N GLU A 139 7.33 0.01 -7.19
CA GLU A 139 7.11 0.35 -8.60
C GLU A 139 7.58 1.77 -8.93
N GLY A 140 7.49 2.68 -7.97
CA GLY A 140 8.01 4.03 -8.13
C GLY A 140 9.54 4.07 -8.14
N LEU A 141 10.17 3.64 -7.04
CA LEU A 141 11.61 3.80 -6.85
C LEU A 141 12.45 2.87 -7.73
N ILE A 142 12.04 1.60 -7.83
CA ILE A 142 12.83 0.57 -8.48
C ILE A 142 12.44 0.43 -9.95
N ASP A 143 11.16 0.20 -10.23
CA ASP A 143 10.76 -0.10 -11.61
C ASP A 143 10.76 1.13 -12.52
N LYS A 144 10.50 2.32 -11.97
CA LYS A 144 10.40 3.57 -12.75
C LYS A 144 11.66 4.42 -12.64
N ALA A 145 12.04 4.82 -11.43
CA ALA A 145 13.23 5.66 -11.26
C ALA A 145 14.54 4.90 -11.29
N ASN A 146 14.50 3.56 -11.07
CA ASN A 146 15.67 2.71 -11.02
C ASN A 146 16.79 3.35 -10.17
N ILE A 147 16.45 3.66 -8.91
CA ILE A 147 17.38 4.36 -8.02
C ILE A 147 18.71 3.62 -7.91
N GLN A 148 19.79 4.40 -7.84
CA GLN A 148 21.15 3.92 -7.72
C GLN A 148 21.73 4.28 -6.33
N PRO A 149 22.73 3.52 -5.84
CA PRO A 149 23.45 3.90 -4.64
C PRO A 149 24.01 5.32 -4.73
N GLU A 150 24.12 5.99 -3.59
CA GLU A 150 24.59 7.37 -3.42
C GLU A 150 23.70 8.48 -4.00
N GLN A 151 22.64 8.15 -4.75
CA GLN A 151 21.65 9.13 -5.19
C GLN A 151 20.91 9.75 -4.00
N THR A 152 20.57 11.03 -4.13
CA THR A 152 19.76 11.77 -3.16
C THR A 152 18.27 11.56 -3.45
N VAL A 153 17.53 11.07 -2.45
CA VAL A 153 16.10 10.77 -2.56
C VAL A 153 15.34 11.59 -1.53
N LEU A 154 14.38 12.41 -1.98
CA LEU A 154 13.45 13.12 -1.09
C LEU A 154 12.08 12.42 -1.07
N VAL A 155 11.59 12.05 0.10
CA VAL A 155 10.26 11.45 0.29
C VAL A 155 9.32 12.43 1.00
N GLN A 156 8.26 12.88 0.33
CA GLN A 156 7.20 13.67 0.96
C GLN A 156 6.21 12.75 1.67
N GLY A 157 5.90 13.05 2.94
CA GLY A 157 5.03 12.20 3.76
C GLY A 157 5.74 10.93 4.22
N GLY A 158 7.04 11.03 4.54
CA GLY A 158 7.93 9.88 4.78
C GLY A 158 7.54 8.95 5.93
N ALA A 159 6.63 9.37 6.80
CA ALA A 159 6.07 8.53 7.88
C ALA A 159 4.55 8.33 7.73
N GLY A 160 4.04 8.39 6.49
CA GLY A 160 2.72 7.93 6.08
C GLY A 160 2.77 6.51 5.49
N GLY A 161 1.63 6.00 5.03
CA GLY A 161 1.51 4.62 4.52
C GLY A 161 2.53 4.26 3.43
N VAL A 162 2.57 4.98 2.29
CA VAL A 162 3.56 4.70 1.25
C VAL A 162 4.95 5.24 1.63
N GLY A 163 5.01 6.40 2.28
CA GLY A 163 6.26 7.10 2.55
C GLY A 163 7.25 6.30 3.39
N HIS A 164 6.79 5.62 4.45
CA HIS A 164 7.70 4.84 5.30
C HIS A 164 8.28 3.61 4.58
N MET A 165 7.56 3.07 3.59
CA MET A 165 8.09 2.03 2.71
C MET A 165 9.10 2.61 1.73
N ALA A 166 8.79 3.76 1.11
CA ALA A 166 9.69 4.43 0.17
C ALA A 166 11.03 4.82 0.82
N VAL A 167 11.00 5.31 2.07
CA VAL A 167 12.21 5.62 2.84
C VAL A 167 13.07 4.36 3.02
N GLN A 168 12.49 3.28 3.54
CA GLN A 168 13.23 2.06 3.85
C GLN A 168 13.76 1.36 2.58
N ILE A 169 12.97 1.34 1.49
CA ILE A 169 13.41 0.82 0.20
C ILE A 169 14.61 1.63 -0.30
N ALA A 170 14.53 2.96 -0.30
CA ALA A 170 15.63 3.79 -0.79
C ALA A 170 16.91 3.63 0.05
N VAL A 171 16.79 3.57 1.39
CA VAL A 171 17.93 3.30 2.29
C VAL A 171 18.52 1.92 2.03
N ALA A 172 17.70 0.88 1.89
CA ALA A 172 18.15 -0.48 1.60
C ALA A 172 18.88 -0.61 0.25
N HIS A 173 18.66 0.33 -0.68
CA HIS A 173 19.33 0.41 -1.98
C HIS A 173 20.53 1.38 -1.98
N GLY A 174 20.96 1.87 -0.81
CA GLY A 174 22.17 2.68 -0.66
C GLY A 174 22.00 4.15 -1.06
N ALA A 175 20.77 4.65 -1.18
CA ALA A 175 20.52 6.06 -1.43
C ALA A 175 20.72 6.91 -0.17
N LYS A 176 20.98 8.21 -0.37
CA LYS A 176 20.94 9.24 0.68
C LYS A 176 19.53 9.77 0.79
N VAL A 177 18.80 9.34 1.82
CA VAL A 177 17.37 9.57 1.93
C VAL A 177 17.06 10.74 2.87
N TYR A 178 16.23 11.65 2.38
CA TYR A 178 15.64 12.77 3.12
C TYR A 178 14.14 12.58 3.15
N ALA A 179 13.51 12.84 4.28
CA ALA A 179 12.09 12.60 4.43
C ALA A 179 11.39 13.74 5.16
N ILE A 180 10.32 14.23 4.53
CA ILE A 180 9.50 15.32 5.05
C ILE A 180 8.33 14.71 5.82
N ALA A 181 8.20 15.10 7.09
CA ALA A 181 7.10 14.72 7.97
C ALA A 181 6.84 15.82 9.02
N SER A 182 5.90 15.61 9.95
CA SER A 182 5.73 16.52 11.09
C SER A 182 6.81 16.25 12.14
N GLN A 183 7.14 17.26 12.96
CA GLN A 183 8.10 17.13 14.06
C GLN A 183 7.89 15.89 14.95
N ALA A 184 6.62 15.55 15.24
CA ALA A 184 6.27 14.38 16.06
C ALA A 184 6.69 13.03 15.44
N LYS A 185 7.05 13.01 14.16
CA LYS A 185 7.46 11.81 13.41
C LYS A 185 8.98 11.75 13.18
N LYS A 186 9.75 12.68 13.73
CA LYS A 186 11.21 12.76 13.56
C LYS A 186 11.91 11.44 13.92
N GLU A 187 11.69 10.94 15.13
CA GLU A 187 12.36 9.72 15.61
C GLU A 187 12.03 8.51 14.74
N ILE A 188 10.80 8.43 14.21
CA ILE A 188 10.38 7.36 13.30
C ILE A 188 11.18 7.43 11.99
N ILE A 189 11.27 8.61 11.39
CA ILE A 189 12.03 8.84 10.16
C ILE A 189 13.50 8.48 10.34
N GLU A 190 14.12 8.98 11.41
CA GLU A 190 15.54 8.73 11.70
C GLU A 190 15.79 7.23 12.00
N SER A 191 14.84 6.55 12.65
CA SER A 191 14.93 5.10 12.88
C SER A 191 14.93 4.27 11.59
N TYR A 192 14.44 4.82 10.48
CA TYR A 192 14.49 4.19 9.15
C TYR A 192 15.75 4.56 8.36
N GLY A 193 16.66 5.36 8.92
CA GLY A 193 17.93 5.75 8.29
C GLY A 193 17.82 6.96 7.36
N ALA A 194 16.74 7.73 7.42
CA ALA A 194 16.59 8.96 6.64
C ALA A 194 16.85 10.21 7.49
N ILE A 195 17.30 11.27 6.81
CA ILE A 195 17.45 12.61 7.37
C ILE A 195 16.07 13.29 7.38
N PHE A 196 15.63 13.70 8.58
CA PHE A 196 14.32 14.32 8.79
C PHE A 196 14.29 15.81 8.41
N SER A 197 13.17 16.26 7.85
CA SER A 197 12.81 17.67 7.71
C SER A 197 11.34 17.93 8.10
N ASP A 198 11.08 19.00 8.86
CA ASP A 198 9.74 19.39 9.30
C ASP A 198 9.10 20.32 8.26
N TYR A 199 7.97 19.91 7.67
CA TYR A 199 7.26 20.74 6.70
C TYR A 199 6.70 22.05 7.27
N ASN A 200 6.60 22.20 8.60
CA ASN A 200 6.19 23.45 9.23
C ASN A 200 7.34 24.44 9.41
N GLN A 201 8.58 23.97 9.34
CA GLN A 201 9.77 24.77 9.62
C GLN A 201 10.59 25.05 8.36
N GLN A 202 10.50 24.18 7.36
CA GLN A 202 11.29 24.26 6.14
C GLN A 202 10.43 24.10 4.90
N THR A 203 10.64 24.99 3.95
CA THR A 203 10.14 24.89 2.58
C THR A 203 10.96 23.90 1.76
N ILE A 204 10.42 23.44 0.64
CA ILE A 204 11.15 22.59 -0.31
C ILE A 204 12.42 23.30 -0.82
N HIS A 205 12.36 24.62 -1.04
CA HIS A 205 13.52 25.38 -1.51
C HIS A 205 14.65 25.42 -0.47
N GLU A 206 14.30 25.57 0.81
CA GLU A 206 15.27 25.49 1.91
C GLU A 206 15.86 24.08 2.02
N CYS A 207 15.04 23.04 1.88
CA CYS A 207 15.53 21.66 1.83
C CYS A 207 16.54 21.44 0.68
N VAL A 208 16.24 21.95 -0.52
CA VAL A 208 17.15 21.89 -1.68
C VAL A 208 18.46 22.62 -1.37
N THR A 209 18.37 23.81 -0.80
CA THR A 209 19.55 24.61 -0.45
C THR A 209 20.43 23.89 0.58
N GLU A 210 19.84 23.41 1.67
CA GLU A 210 20.56 22.80 2.79
C GLU A 210 21.09 21.40 2.44
N PHE A 211 20.24 20.52 1.90
CA PHE A 211 20.56 19.10 1.75
C PHE A 211 21.29 18.78 0.46
N THR A 212 21.17 19.62 -0.57
CA THR A 212 21.72 19.34 -1.90
C THR A 212 22.65 20.45 -2.40
N ALA A 213 22.99 21.41 -1.54
CA ALA A 213 23.76 22.61 -1.90
C ALA A 213 23.15 23.35 -3.12
N GLY A 214 21.82 23.42 -3.19
CA GLY A 214 21.09 24.11 -4.25
C GLY A 214 20.96 23.34 -5.57
N LYS A 215 21.49 22.11 -5.68
CA LYS A 215 21.44 21.33 -6.93
C LYS A 215 20.08 20.68 -7.19
N GLY A 216 19.38 20.32 -6.12
CA GLY A 216 18.18 19.51 -6.11
C GLY A 216 18.47 18.02 -5.89
N PHE A 217 17.40 17.23 -5.74
CA PHE A 217 17.46 15.79 -5.48
C PHE A 217 17.51 14.99 -6.78
N ASP A 218 18.18 13.84 -6.78
CA ASP A 218 18.18 12.93 -7.94
C ASP A 218 16.77 12.38 -8.18
N VAL A 219 16.09 11.98 -7.09
CA VAL A 219 14.74 11.42 -7.13
C VAL A 219 13.87 12.03 -6.04
N ILE A 220 12.62 12.34 -6.37
CA ILE A 220 11.61 12.78 -5.40
C ILE A 220 10.42 11.82 -5.45
N TYR A 221 10.03 11.29 -4.30
CA TYR A 221 8.84 10.47 -4.14
C TYR A 221 7.75 11.27 -3.42
N ASN A 222 6.73 11.68 -4.16
CA ASN A 222 5.58 12.42 -3.65
C ASN A 222 4.41 11.46 -3.34
N THR A 223 3.92 11.49 -2.10
CA THR A 223 2.75 10.69 -1.68
C THR A 223 1.45 11.50 -1.63
N ASN A 224 1.55 12.83 -1.66
CA ASN A 224 0.43 13.74 -1.36
C ASN A 224 -0.35 14.22 -2.60
N GLY A 225 0.28 14.33 -3.78
CA GLY A 225 -0.34 14.93 -4.97
C GLY A 225 -0.60 16.44 -4.85
N GLY A 226 -1.40 16.99 -5.77
CA GLY A 226 -1.89 18.37 -5.70
C GLY A 226 -0.78 19.42 -5.56
N LYS A 227 -1.03 20.44 -4.72
CA LYS A 227 -0.09 21.52 -4.45
C LYS A 227 1.26 21.04 -3.93
N GLN A 228 1.28 19.95 -3.17
CA GLN A 228 2.53 19.38 -2.65
C GLN A 228 3.40 18.78 -3.76
N LEU A 229 2.79 18.26 -4.83
CA LEU A 229 3.50 17.81 -6.03
C LEU A 229 4.00 18.99 -6.87
N GLU A 230 3.21 20.06 -6.99
CA GLU A 230 3.65 21.30 -7.68
C GLU A 230 4.90 21.92 -7.04
N GLN A 231 4.99 21.89 -5.71
CA GLN A 231 6.13 22.44 -4.95
C GLN A 231 7.46 21.75 -5.23
N VAL A 232 7.46 20.52 -5.77
CA VAL A 232 8.70 19.75 -6.02
C VAL A 232 9.11 19.71 -7.49
N LEU A 233 8.37 20.34 -8.39
CA LEU A 233 8.66 20.33 -9.84
C LEU A 233 10.01 20.95 -10.21
N GLU A 234 10.53 21.82 -9.35
CA GLU A 234 11.86 22.44 -9.46
C GLU A 234 12.83 21.97 -8.37
N ALA A 235 12.52 20.88 -7.66
CA ALA A 235 13.34 20.44 -6.53
C ALA A 235 14.31 19.30 -6.88
N THR A 236 14.30 18.81 -8.13
CA THR A 236 15.22 17.77 -8.61
C THR A 236 16.53 18.35 -9.13
N VAL A 237 17.51 17.53 -9.52
CA VAL A 237 18.59 17.92 -10.46
C VAL A 237 18.04 17.98 -11.90
N PRO A 238 18.72 18.63 -12.87
CA PRO A 238 18.41 18.42 -14.27
C PRO A 238 18.49 16.93 -14.64
N TYR A 239 17.53 16.41 -15.41
CA TYR A 239 17.37 14.98 -15.70
C TYR A 239 17.05 14.10 -14.49
N GLY A 240 16.64 14.69 -13.36
CA GLY A 240 16.12 13.93 -12.21
C GLY A 240 14.72 13.37 -12.44
N HIS A 241 14.20 12.64 -11.44
CA HIS A 241 12.93 11.93 -11.55
C HIS A 241 11.99 12.28 -10.40
N ILE A 242 10.76 12.69 -10.73
CA ILE A 242 9.67 12.85 -9.76
C ILE A 242 8.67 11.70 -9.93
N ILE A 243 8.46 10.95 -8.87
CA ILE A 243 7.43 9.92 -8.78
C ILE A 243 6.27 10.47 -7.95
N SER A 244 5.02 10.18 -8.34
CA SER A 244 3.89 10.40 -7.45
C SER A 244 2.89 9.26 -7.45
N SER A 245 2.49 8.84 -6.25
CA SER A 245 1.41 7.86 -6.03
C SER A 245 0.03 8.50 -5.88
N ASN A 246 -0.09 9.82 -6.08
CA ASN A 246 -1.35 10.56 -6.00
C ASN A 246 -1.45 11.68 -7.05
N ALA A 247 -0.98 11.41 -8.27
CA ALA A 247 -0.96 12.37 -9.39
C ALA A 247 -2.32 12.47 -10.13
N PHE A 248 -3.40 12.79 -9.42
CA PHE A 248 -4.74 12.94 -9.99
C PHE A 248 -5.15 14.41 -10.25
N SER A 249 -4.31 15.37 -9.89
CA SER A 249 -4.54 16.80 -10.11
C SER A 249 -4.00 17.27 -11.46
N GLU A 250 -4.57 18.34 -11.99
CA GLU A 250 -3.92 19.12 -13.06
C GLU A 250 -2.63 19.74 -12.53
N ILE A 251 -1.55 19.71 -13.32
CA ILE A 251 -0.22 20.17 -12.93
C ILE A 251 0.42 20.88 -14.12
N ASN A 252 0.97 22.07 -13.89
CA ASN A 252 1.78 22.76 -14.89
C ASN A 252 3.19 22.15 -14.95
N LEU A 253 3.51 21.43 -16.02
CA LEU A 253 4.80 20.76 -16.18
C LEU A 253 5.94 21.69 -16.61
N ALA A 254 5.67 22.94 -16.97
CA ALA A 254 6.70 23.87 -17.46
C ALA A 254 7.95 23.95 -16.58
N PRO A 255 7.86 24.02 -15.22
CA PRO A 255 9.04 24.07 -14.37
C PRO A 255 9.95 22.83 -14.51
N SER A 256 9.36 21.64 -14.61
CA SER A 256 10.08 20.38 -14.79
C SER A 256 10.62 20.21 -16.21
N SER A 257 9.89 20.68 -17.23
CA SER A 257 10.33 20.65 -18.64
C SER A 257 11.60 21.47 -18.87
N LEU A 258 11.74 22.61 -18.20
CA LEU A 258 12.94 23.45 -18.27
C LEU A 258 14.19 22.77 -17.69
N ARG A 259 14.03 21.63 -17.02
CA ARG A 259 15.09 20.87 -16.36
C ARG A 259 15.21 19.43 -16.87
N ASN A 260 14.51 19.07 -17.96
CA ASN A 260 14.46 17.72 -18.52
C ASN A 260 14.06 16.64 -17.49
N VAL A 261 13.18 16.99 -16.54
CA VAL A 261 12.77 16.06 -15.47
C VAL A 261 11.80 15.02 -15.99
N THR A 262 12.01 13.76 -15.60
CA THR A 262 11.04 12.69 -15.82
C THR A 262 10.00 12.71 -14.70
N ILE A 263 8.72 12.65 -15.05
CA ILE A 263 7.63 12.57 -14.08
C ILE A 263 6.85 11.28 -14.30
N SER A 264 6.59 10.53 -13.24
CA SER A 264 5.84 9.27 -13.33
C SER A 264 4.77 9.14 -12.26
N GLY A 265 3.56 8.80 -12.70
CA GLY A 265 2.50 8.32 -11.83
C GLY A 265 2.67 6.83 -11.49
N VAL A 266 2.30 6.45 -10.27
CA VAL A 266 2.16 5.05 -9.85
C VAL A 266 0.70 4.75 -9.60
N PHE A 267 0.16 3.77 -10.34
CA PHE A 267 -1.22 3.31 -10.19
C PHE A 267 -1.24 1.80 -9.96
N ILE A 268 -1.04 1.41 -8.71
CA ILE A 268 -0.77 0.02 -8.32
C ILE A 268 -1.94 -0.95 -8.51
N LEU A 269 -3.15 -0.45 -8.77
CA LEU A 269 -4.32 -1.29 -9.00
C LEU A 269 -4.38 -1.83 -10.43
N TRP A 270 -3.65 -1.22 -11.37
CA TRP A 270 -3.72 -1.57 -12.78
C TRP A 270 -3.51 -3.07 -13.06
N PRO A 271 -2.52 -3.75 -12.46
CA PRO A 271 -2.32 -5.18 -12.71
C PRO A 271 -3.52 -6.06 -12.34
N MET A 272 -4.26 -5.67 -11.30
CA MET A 272 -5.48 -6.36 -10.90
C MET A 272 -6.63 -6.07 -11.85
N LEU A 273 -6.83 -4.81 -12.22
CA LEU A 273 -7.91 -4.34 -13.09
C LEU A 273 -7.83 -4.93 -14.50
N GLU A 274 -6.62 -5.08 -15.03
CA GLU A 274 -6.39 -5.55 -16.41
C GLU A 274 -6.01 -7.04 -16.49
N ASN A 275 -5.91 -7.73 -15.35
CA ASN A 275 -5.40 -9.11 -15.27
C ASN A 275 -4.06 -9.30 -16.00
N ASN A 276 -3.20 -8.28 -15.91
CA ASN A 276 -1.92 -8.23 -16.60
C ASN A 276 -0.84 -7.91 -15.57
N ARG A 277 0.36 -8.48 -15.70
CA ARG A 277 1.48 -8.29 -14.76
C ARG A 277 1.19 -8.63 -13.28
N ARG A 278 0.10 -9.33 -12.95
CA ARG A 278 -0.19 -9.73 -11.56
C ARG A 278 0.98 -10.44 -10.89
N GLN A 279 1.68 -11.32 -11.62
CA GLN A 279 2.86 -12.03 -11.12
C GLN A 279 3.95 -11.10 -10.57
N HIS A 280 4.09 -9.91 -11.17
CA HIS A 280 5.05 -8.91 -10.72
C HIS A 280 4.74 -8.43 -9.29
N HIS A 281 3.47 -8.33 -8.90
CA HIS A 281 3.12 -8.03 -7.51
C HIS A 281 3.59 -9.13 -6.55
N GLY A 282 3.31 -10.40 -6.87
CA GLY A 282 3.77 -11.53 -6.05
C GLY A 282 5.29 -11.57 -5.92
N ASP A 283 6.01 -11.27 -7.01
CA ASP A 283 7.48 -11.24 -7.00
C ASP A 283 8.03 -10.08 -6.14
N ILE A 284 7.44 -8.89 -6.22
CA ILE A 284 7.79 -7.76 -5.33
C ILE A 284 7.48 -8.09 -3.87
N LEU A 285 6.36 -8.76 -3.57
CA LEU A 285 6.01 -9.16 -2.20
C LEU A 285 7.00 -10.20 -1.65
N LYS A 286 7.52 -11.12 -2.47
CA LYS A 286 8.62 -12.02 -2.05
C LYS A 286 9.86 -11.22 -1.63
N ILE A 287 10.19 -10.14 -2.34
CA ILE A 287 11.29 -9.25 -1.97
C ILE A 287 10.99 -8.52 -0.66
N ALA A 288 9.77 -8.00 -0.49
CA ALA A 288 9.34 -7.39 0.75
C ALA A 288 9.48 -8.36 1.94
N THR A 289 9.22 -9.65 1.68
CA THR A 289 9.40 -10.72 2.67
C THR A 289 10.84 -10.86 3.09
N GLN A 290 11.74 -10.98 2.11
CA GLN A 290 13.17 -11.06 2.36
C GLN A 290 13.69 -9.83 3.12
N LEU A 291 13.32 -8.61 2.70
CA LEU A 291 13.77 -7.38 3.37
C LEU A 291 13.27 -7.29 4.81
N ALA A 292 12.05 -7.75 5.09
CA ALA A 292 11.52 -7.80 6.45
C ALA A 292 12.31 -8.79 7.32
N GLU A 293 12.59 -9.99 6.82
CA GLU A 293 13.37 -11.00 7.55
C GLU A 293 14.83 -10.59 7.76
N GLU A 294 15.39 -9.79 6.86
CA GLU A 294 16.72 -9.15 7.00
C GLU A 294 16.70 -7.91 7.91
N ASN A 295 15.56 -7.54 8.50
CA ASN A 295 15.34 -6.33 9.31
C ASN A 295 15.62 -5.01 8.57
N LYS A 296 15.54 -5.02 7.23
CA LYS A 296 15.65 -3.84 6.36
C LYS A 296 14.30 -3.20 6.06
N LEU A 297 13.21 -3.86 6.43
CA LEU A 297 11.85 -3.38 6.27
C LEU A 297 11.05 -3.64 7.55
N LYS A 298 10.51 -2.58 8.13
CA LYS A 298 9.63 -2.62 9.30
C LYS A 298 8.36 -1.79 9.02
N PRO A 299 7.18 -2.42 8.95
CA PRO A 299 5.93 -1.69 8.74
C PRO A 299 5.61 -0.78 9.93
N LEU A 300 5.10 0.42 9.64
CA LEU A 300 4.55 1.32 10.66
C LEU A 300 3.05 1.04 10.79
N VAL A 301 2.66 0.32 11.84
CA VAL A 301 1.26 -0.03 12.11
C VAL A 301 0.71 0.86 13.20
N ASP A 302 -0.49 1.39 13.01
CA ASP A 302 -1.20 2.15 14.03
C ASP A 302 -1.52 1.20 15.21
N PRO A 303 -1.21 1.57 16.46
CA PRO A 303 -1.45 0.70 17.60
C PRO A 303 -2.93 0.48 17.88
N ARG A 304 -3.83 1.31 17.34
CA ARG A 304 -5.26 1.13 17.51
C ARG A 304 -5.73 -0.17 16.86
N GLU A 305 -6.66 -0.81 17.53
CA GLU A 305 -7.30 -2.01 17.04
C GLU A 305 -8.71 -1.67 16.59
N PHE A 306 -9.02 -2.06 15.36
CA PHE A 306 -10.36 -2.03 14.81
C PHE A 306 -10.73 -3.45 14.42
N ASP A 307 -11.94 -3.88 14.76
CA ASP A 307 -12.50 -5.11 14.21
C ASP A 307 -13.31 -4.83 12.93
N ILE A 308 -13.76 -5.92 12.28
CA ILE A 308 -14.55 -5.84 11.05
C ILE A 308 -15.76 -4.91 11.18
N THR A 309 -16.43 -4.85 12.34
CA THR A 309 -17.62 -3.99 12.54
C THR A 309 -17.26 -2.50 12.61
N GLN A 310 -16.03 -2.17 12.96
CA GLN A 310 -15.51 -0.80 13.06
C GLN A 310 -14.83 -0.31 11.77
N THR A 311 -14.96 -1.02 10.66
CA THR A 311 -14.32 -0.65 9.38
C THR A 311 -14.62 0.79 8.93
N VAL A 312 -15.86 1.25 9.07
CA VAL A 312 -16.23 2.62 8.67
C VAL A 312 -15.54 3.66 9.56
N GLU A 313 -15.44 3.40 10.86
CA GLU A 313 -14.70 4.25 11.80
C GLU A 313 -13.22 4.31 11.44
N ALA A 314 -12.60 3.17 11.13
CA ALA A 314 -11.21 3.10 10.68
C ALA A 314 -10.97 3.90 9.39
N HIS A 315 -11.90 3.83 8.42
CA HIS A 315 -11.83 4.63 7.20
C HIS A 315 -11.88 6.14 7.48
N HIS A 316 -12.76 6.59 8.38
CA HIS A 316 -12.84 8.00 8.78
C HIS A 316 -11.57 8.44 9.52
N TYR A 317 -11.10 7.62 10.47
CA TYR A 317 -9.88 7.88 11.22
C TYR A 317 -8.65 8.05 10.30
N LEU A 318 -8.55 7.23 9.25
CA LEU A 318 -7.54 7.35 8.20
C LEU A 318 -7.71 8.64 7.38
N ALA A 319 -8.92 8.92 6.91
CA ALA A 319 -9.22 10.07 6.05
C ALA A 319 -8.97 11.41 6.75
N GLU A 320 -9.13 11.46 8.08
CA GLU A 320 -8.84 12.62 8.92
C GLU A 320 -7.33 12.81 9.21
N GLY A 321 -6.48 11.91 8.71
CA GLY A 321 -5.02 11.99 8.88
C GLY A 321 -4.53 11.70 10.30
N LYS A 322 -5.37 11.07 11.14
CA LYS A 322 -5.05 10.77 12.53
C LYS A 322 -4.15 9.54 12.69
N ALA A 323 -4.06 8.70 11.66
CA ALA A 323 -3.32 7.45 11.69
C ALA A 323 -1.80 7.63 11.81
N LEU A 324 -1.20 6.80 12.67
CA LEU A 324 0.24 6.56 12.67
C LEU A 324 0.57 5.40 11.73
N GLY A 325 0.96 5.72 10.49
CA GLY A 325 1.25 4.69 9.48
C GLY A 325 -0.01 4.03 8.95
N LYS A 326 -0.11 2.70 9.08
CA LYS A 326 -1.15 1.86 8.50
C LYS A 326 -2.12 1.35 9.56
N ILE A 327 -3.42 1.55 9.30
CA ILE A 327 -4.48 0.92 10.10
C ILE A 327 -4.80 -0.45 9.49
N VAL A 328 -5.12 -1.40 10.34
CA VAL A 328 -5.56 -2.73 9.96
C VAL A 328 -6.84 -3.12 10.70
N ILE A 329 -7.64 -3.97 10.07
CA ILE A 329 -8.92 -4.48 10.56
C ILE A 329 -8.74 -5.95 10.92
N ASN A 330 -8.96 -6.28 12.19
CA ASN A 330 -8.98 -7.66 12.65
C ASN A 330 -10.25 -8.36 12.14
N ILE A 331 -10.08 -9.50 11.48
CA ILE A 331 -11.20 -10.31 10.99
C ILE A 331 -11.44 -11.45 11.99
N PRO A 332 -12.51 -11.39 12.79
CA PRO A 332 -12.79 -12.41 13.77
C PRO A 332 -13.16 -13.72 13.09
N HIS A 333 -12.72 -14.83 13.68
CA HIS A 333 -13.16 -16.17 13.32
C HIS A 333 -13.74 -16.82 14.55
N ASP A 334 -14.90 -17.45 14.41
CA ASP A 334 -15.45 -18.26 15.49
C ASP A 334 -14.44 -19.39 15.80
N ALA A 335 -14.06 -19.55 17.07
CA ALA A 335 -12.98 -20.44 17.52
C ALA A 335 -13.20 -21.94 17.23
N ASN A 336 -14.31 -22.31 16.58
CA ASN A 336 -14.82 -23.67 16.47
C ASN A 336 -14.87 -24.25 15.05
N VAL A 337 -14.25 -23.60 14.05
CA VAL A 337 -14.11 -24.21 12.72
C VAL A 337 -12.66 -24.69 12.55
N LYS A 338 -12.41 -25.92 13.00
CA LYS A 338 -11.23 -26.73 12.70
C LYS A 338 -11.39 -27.43 11.36
#